data_AF-A0A1Z9VQQ0-F1
#
_entry.id   AF-A0A1Z9VQQ0-F1
#
_cell.length_a   1.000
_cell.length_b   1.000
_cell.length_c   1.000
_cell.angle_alpha   90.00
_cell.angle_beta   90.00
_cell.angle_gamma   90.00
#
_symmetry.space_group_name_H-M   'P 1'
#
loop_
_entity.id
_entity.type
_entity.pdbx_description
1 polymer ?
#
loop_
_entity_poly.entity_id
_entity_poly.type
_entity_poly.pdbx_seq_one_letter_code
_entity_poly.pdbx_strand_id
1 'polypeptide(L)'
;KINKLQLPSALSTIGIRTFAGAEIDTLEIPEGVTALPKDCFKASKIKKLQLPSALSTIGMSTFAGAEIDTLTLPSTLATINSSAFAEAEIDTLVIPEGVTEIPYACFKASKIKTLQLPSTLKTIDSRAFERAAIDTLAIPESVTAIPEGCFRKAKIKTLTLPSQFETIGANAFRGSSIDTLYIKDVKQFQKDSFKDFTGMIFTNNKESKDKFLDAGLQSTQVVNLAEREECFKALIGKTFTEIRQLEKDLELNLLDKDYLTKLEQGVHIEGLNVPNVSFDHLTLEEAVKLKLKVINASKASNHITMFNQPSSEIDKTQPESSREKKTK
;
A
#
# COMPACT_ATOMS: atom_id res chain seq x y z
N LYS A 1 19.15 -13.12 -29.82
CA LYS A 1 17.67 -13.24 -29.79
C LYS A 1 17.16 -14.48 -30.53
N ILE A 2 16.39 -15.33 -29.86
CA ILE A 2 15.71 -16.52 -30.38
C ILE A 2 14.20 -16.35 -30.21
N ASN A 3 13.40 -16.57 -31.26
CA ASN A 3 11.95 -16.38 -31.15
C ASN A 3 11.28 -17.52 -30.34
N LYS A 4 11.64 -18.76 -30.62
CA LYS A 4 11.16 -19.94 -29.90
C LYS A 4 12.26 -20.98 -29.87
N LEU A 5 12.60 -21.44 -28.68
CA LEU A 5 13.53 -22.56 -28.49
C LEU A 5 12.72 -23.80 -28.08
N GLN A 6 12.86 -24.88 -28.85
CA GLN A 6 12.24 -26.16 -28.52
C GLN A 6 13.27 -27.06 -27.87
N LEU A 7 12.98 -27.50 -26.64
CA LEU A 7 13.77 -28.48 -25.92
C LEU A 7 13.16 -29.88 -26.11
N PRO A 8 13.98 -30.96 -26.15
CA PRO A 8 13.46 -32.32 -26.23
C PRO A 8 12.55 -32.64 -25.04
N SER A 9 11.39 -33.26 -25.27
CA SER A 9 10.43 -33.60 -24.21
C SER A 9 10.96 -34.61 -23.19
N ALA A 10 11.92 -35.45 -23.60
CA ALA A 10 12.58 -36.42 -22.74
C ALA A 10 13.66 -35.81 -21.81
N LEU A 11 13.90 -34.49 -21.89
CA LEU A 11 14.89 -33.82 -21.07
C LEU A 11 14.46 -33.83 -19.59
N SER A 12 15.29 -34.41 -18.74
CA SER A 12 15.06 -34.49 -17.29
C SER A 12 15.94 -33.53 -16.47
N THR A 13 16.97 -32.96 -17.09
CA THR A 13 17.91 -32.05 -16.42
C THR A 13 18.30 -30.88 -17.33
N ILE A 14 18.61 -29.74 -16.72
CA ILE A 14 19.21 -28.58 -17.38
C ILE A 14 20.55 -28.32 -16.72
N GLY A 15 21.52 -27.82 -17.47
CA GLY A 15 22.85 -27.47 -16.98
C GLY A 15 22.89 -26.14 -16.25
N ILE A 16 23.90 -25.98 -15.38
CA ILE A 16 24.23 -24.68 -14.77
C ILE A 16 24.47 -23.66 -15.90
N ARG A 17 23.91 -22.45 -15.75
CA ARG A 17 24.05 -21.35 -16.73
C ARG A 17 23.54 -21.63 -18.16
N THR A 18 22.75 -22.69 -18.41
CA THR A 18 22.36 -23.05 -19.79
C THR A 18 21.70 -21.92 -20.59
N PHE A 19 20.88 -21.09 -19.94
CA PHE A 19 20.21 -19.94 -20.56
C PHE A 19 20.71 -18.60 -20.01
N ALA A 20 21.89 -18.56 -19.40
CA ALA A 20 22.45 -17.32 -18.88
C ALA A 20 22.75 -16.35 -20.04
N GLY A 21 22.29 -15.11 -19.92
CA GLY A 21 22.43 -14.09 -20.97
C GLY A 21 21.57 -14.35 -22.21
N ALA A 22 20.70 -15.37 -22.20
CA ALA A 22 19.89 -15.71 -23.36
C ALA A 22 18.78 -14.67 -23.57
N GLU A 23 18.51 -14.35 -24.84
CA GLU A 23 17.37 -13.52 -25.23
C GLU A 23 16.38 -14.37 -26.00
N ILE A 24 15.24 -14.72 -25.40
CA ILE A 24 14.27 -15.67 -25.95
C ILE A 24 12.85 -15.12 -25.84
N ASP A 25 12.08 -15.08 -26.92
CA ASP A 25 10.68 -14.61 -26.82
C ASP A 25 9.80 -15.64 -26.09
N THR A 26 9.90 -16.94 -26.40
CA THR A 26 9.18 -17.99 -25.68
C THR A 26 10.05 -19.23 -25.45
N LEU A 27 10.10 -19.67 -24.19
CA LEU A 27 10.79 -20.89 -23.77
C LEU A 27 9.86 -21.73 -22.88
N GLU A 28 9.80 -23.02 -23.21
CA GLU A 28 9.10 -24.04 -22.43
C GLU A 28 10.14 -25.02 -21.89
N ILE A 29 10.19 -25.16 -20.57
CA ILE A 29 11.04 -26.12 -19.90
C ILE A 29 10.30 -27.46 -19.81
N PRO A 30 10.87 -28.57 -20.34
CA PRO A 30 10.19 -29.87 -20.37
C PRO A 30 9.74 -30.38 -19.00
N GLU A 31 8.58 -31.07 -18.98
CA GLU A 31 7.94 -31.61 -17.77
C GLU A 31 8.81 -32.59 -16.96
N GLY A 32 9.81 -33.21 -17.57
CA GLY A 32 10.76 -34.08 -16.88
C GLY A 32 11.74 -33.34 -15.95
N VAL A 33 11.85 -32.01 -16.07
CA VAL A 33 12.79 -31.20 -15.28
C VAL A 33 12.17 -30.86 -13.92
N THR A 34 12.76 -31.34 -12.83
CA THR A 34 12.25 -31.10 -11.47
C THR A 34 13.02 -30.01 -10.71
N ALA A 35 14.19 -29.60 -11.22
CA ALA A 35 15.01 -28.56 -10.61
C ALA A 35 15.67 -27.65 -11.65
N LEU A 36 15.68 -26.35 -11.37
CA LEU A 36 16.47 -25.38 -12.13
C LEU A 36 17.81 -25.17 -11.42
N PRO A 37 18.94 -25.41 -12.08
CA PRO A 37 20.25 -25.30 -11.44
C PRO A 37 20.67 -23.83 -11.24
N LYS A 38 21.80 -23.68 -10.55
CA LYS A 38 22.45 -22.39 -10.32
C LYS A 38 22.61 -21.59 -11.60
N ASP A 39 22.30 -20.29 -11.52
CA ASP A 39 22.49 -19.31 -12.59
C ASP A 39 21.80 -19.66 -13.94
N CYS A 40 20.86 -20.62 -13.98
CA CYS A 40 20.31 -21.18 -15.23
C CYS A 40 19.77 -20.11 -16.20
N PHE A 41 19.09 -19.09 -15.69
CA PHE A 41 18.49 -17.98 -16.42
C PHE A 41 19.12 -16.62 -16.05
N LYS A 42 20.34 -16.62 -15.48
CA LYS A 42 20.99 -15.40 -15.02
C LYS A 42 21.16 -14.39 -16.16
N ALA A 43 20.76 -13.15 -15.95
CA ALA A 43 20.85 -12.06 -16.94
C ALA A 43 20.17 -12.38 -18.28
N SER A 44 19.17 -13.28 -18.29
CA SER A 44 18.39 -13.59 -19.48
C SER A 44 17.28 -12.57 -19.69
N LYS A 45 16.83 -12.42 -20.94
CA LYS A 45 15.65 -11.63 -21.31
C LYS A 45 14.65 -12.58 -21.95
N ILE A 46 13.59 -12.93 -21.23
CA ILE A 46 12.61 -13.91 -21.68
C ILE A 46 11.21 -13.33 -21.60
N LYS A 47 10.49 -13.18 -22.71
CA LYS A 47 9.12 -12.65 -22.61
C LYS A 47 8.18 -13.64 -21.91
N LYS A 48 8.21 -14.91 -22.33
CA LYS A 48 7.39 -15.96 -21.73
C LYS A 48 8.20 -17.19 -21.38
N LEU A 49 8.29 -17.51 -20.09
CA LEU A 49 8.92 -18.71 -19.57
C LEU A 49 7.86 -19.63 -18.95
N GLN A 50 7.69 -20.82 -19.53
CA GLN A 50 6.84 -21.86 -18.98
C GLN A 50 7.70 -22.86 -18.22
N LEU A 51 7.40 -23.00 -16.92
CA LEU A 51 8.06 -23.94 -16.02
C LEU A 51 7.23 -25.22 -15.92
N PRO A 52 7.88 -26.38 -15.70
CA PRO A 52 7.20 -27.66 -15.66
C PRO A 52 6.38 -27.80 -14.39
N SER A 53 5.28 -28.54 -14.47
CA SER A 53 4.32 -28.71 -13.37
C SER A 53 4.89 -29.41 -12.13
N ALA A 54 5.95 -30.21 -12.31
CA ALA A 54 6.64 -30.95 -11.26
C ALA A 54 7.91 -30.24 -10.72
N LEU A 55 8.18 -28.99 -11.10
CA LEU A 55 9.35 -28.27 -10.61
C LEU A 55 9.25 -28.09 -9.08
N SER A 56 10.21 -28.61 -8.34
CA SER A 56 10.24 -28.51 -6.87
C SER A 56 11.30 -27.54 -6.37
N THR A 57 12.30 -27.21 -7.20
CA THR A 57 13.51 -26.49 -6.75
C THR A 57 13.97 -25.42 -7.73
N ILE A 58 14.17 -24.20 -7.23
CA ILE A 58 14.89 -23.11 -7.90
C ILE A 58 16.27 -22.96 -7.25
N GLY A 59 17.31 -23.10 -8.04
CA GLY A 59 18.70 -23.00 -7.62
C GLY A 59 19.16 -21.59 -7.29
N MET A 60 20.39 -21.51 -6.77
CA MET A 60 21.01 -20.24 -6.42
C MET A 60 21.11 -19.32 -7.63
N SER A 61 20.70 -18.06 -7.48
CA SER A 61 20.82 -17.05 -8.54
C SER A 61 20.19 -17.43 -9.89
N THR A 62 19.24 -18.38 -9.92
CA THR A 62 18.68 -18.93 -11.16
C THR A 62 18.14 -17.84 -12.08
N PHE A 63 17.39 -16.86 -11.55
CA PHE A 63 16.83 -15.72 -12.28
C PHE A 63 17.54 -14.40 -11.95
N ALA A 64 18.79 -14.46 -11.47
CA ALA A 64 19.47 -13.24 -11.06
C ALA A 64 19.70 -12.30 -12.26
N GLY A 65 19.23 -11.06 -12.20
CA GLY A 65 19.30 -10.10 -13.30
C GLY A 65 18.42 -10.45 -14.51
N ALA A 66 17.50 -11.42 -14.39
CA ALA A 66 16.64 -11.81 -15.49
C ALA A 66 15.50 -10.80 -15.69
N GLU A 67 15.20 -10.47 -16.94
CA GLU A 67 14.04 -9.68 -17.34
C GLU A 67 12.99 -10.65 -17.89
N ILE A 68 11.86 -10.83 -17.19
CA ILE A 68 10.81 -11.79 -17.58
C ILE A 68 9.43 -11.16 -17.52
N ASP A 69 8.74 -11.08 -18.68
CA ASP A 69 7.40 -10.47 -18.75
C ASP A 69 6.33 -11.39 -18.11
N THR A 70 6.39 -12.69 -18.40
CA THR A 70 5.44 -13.69 -17.92
C THR A 70 6.17 -14.90 -17.33
N LEU A 71 6.08 -15.04 -16.01
CA LEU A 71 6.56 -16.17 -15.23
C LEU A 71 5.47 -16.67 -14.29
N THR A 72 5.20 -17.97 -14.30
CA THR A 72 4.35 -18.61 -13.30
C THR A 72 5.15 -19.69 -12.61
N LEU A 73 5.25 -19.61 -11.29
CA LEU A 73 5.88 -20.64 -10.47
C LEU A 73 4.87 -21.76 -10.21
N PRO A 74 5.25 -23.04 -10.37
CA PRO A 74 4.33 -24.16 -10.16
C PRO A 74 4.04 -24.37 -8.68
N SER A 75 2.85 -24.88 -8.35
CA SER A 75 2.40 -25.13 -6.97
C SER A 75 3.20 -26.21 -6.24
N THR A 76 4.00 -27.01 -6.95
CA THR A 76 4.91 -28.02 -6.37
C THR A 76 6.24 -27.43 -5.89
N LEU A 77 6.50 -26.15 -6.17
CA LEU A 77 7.75 -25.50 -5.78
C LEU A 77 7.86 -25.48 -4.26
N ALA A 78 8.86 -26.20 -3.74
CA ALA A 78 9.09 -26.33 -2.31
C ALA A 78 10.33 -25.54 -1.86
N THR A 79 11.32 -25.37 -2.75
CA THR A 79 12.62 -24.79 -2.39
C THR A 79 13.03 -23.69 -3.35
N ILE A 80 13.32 -22.52 -2.79
CA ILE A 80 13.98 -21.39 -3.47
C ILE A 80 15.32 -21.19 -2.77
N ASN A 81 16.41 -21.08 -3.53
CA ASN A 81 17.75 -20.87 -2.97
C ASN A 81 18.18 -19.40 -3.01
N SER A 82 19.28 -19.09 -2.30
CA SER A 82 19.78 -17.73 -2.13
C SER A 82 19.93 -16.98 -3.46
N SER A 83 19.58 -15.69 -3.43
CA SER A 83 19.65 -14.77 -4.56
C SER A 83 18.88 -15.21 -5.83
N ALA A 84 17.96 -16.18 -5.74
CA ALA A 84 17.27 -16.75 -6.91
C ALA A 84 16.67 -15.68 -7.85
N PHE A 85 16.15 -14.58 -7.31
CA PHE A 85 15.54 -13.46 -8.03
C PHE A 85 16.27 -12.14 -7.78
N ALA A 86 17.55 -12.17 -7.40
CA ALA A 86 18.32 -10.94 -7.17
C ALA A 86 18.44 -10.15 -8.48
N GLU A 87 18.17 -8.86 -8.47
CA GLU A 87 18.20 -7.98 -9.64
C GLU A 87 17.22 -8.38 -10.75
N ALA A 88 16.27 -9.29 -10.49
CA ALA A 88 15.27 -9.69 -11.47
C ALA A 88 14.27 -8.54 -11.73
N GLU A 89 13.83 -8.41 -12.98
CA GLU A 89 12.78 -7.49 -13.42
C GLU A 89 11.58 -8.31 -13.90
N ILE A 90 10.50 -8.31 -13.12
CA ILE A 90 9.29 -9.11 -13.37
C ILE A 90 8.09 -8.26 -12.97
N ASP A 91 7.04 -8.19 -13.80
CA ASP A 91 5.88 -7.36 -13.46
C ASP A 91 5.11 -7.91 -12.25
N THR A 92 4.76 -9.19 -12.26
CA THR A 92 4.05 -9.84 -11.15
C THR A 92 4.67 -11.20 -10.88
N LEU A 93 4.97 -11.46 -9.61
CA LEU A 93 5.48 -12.74 -9.16
C LEU A 93 4.65 -13.22 -7.96
N VAL A 94 4.14 -14.45 -8.07
CA VAL A 94 3.44 -15.12 -6.98
C VAL A 94 4.34 -16.27 -6.52
N ILE A 95 4.77 -16.20 -5.26
CA ILE A 95 5.46 -17.31 -4.60
C ILE A 95 4.37 -18.29 -4.13
N PRO A 96 4.41 -19.56 -4.59
CA PRO A 96 3.31 -20.49 -4.38
C PRO A 96 3.21 -20.96 -2.92
N GLU A 97 1.99 -21.33 -2.52
CA GLU A 97 1.74 -22.01 -1.25
C GLU A 97 2.57 -23.29 -1.13
N GLY A 98 3.05 -23.57 0.07
CA GLY A 98 3.99 -24.65 0.35
C GLY A 98 5.45 -24.19 0.49
N VAL A 99 5.81 -23.03 -0.10
CA VAL A 99 7.11 -22.39 0.18
C VAL A 99 7.10 -21.83 1.61
N THR A 100 8.08 -22.23 2.41
CA THR A 100 8.18 -21.87 3.83
C THR A 100 9.28 -20.86 4.14
N GLU A 101 10.16 -20.54 3.19
CA GLU A 101 11.32 -19.68 3.41
C GLU A 101 11.61 -18.76 2.22
N ILE A 102 11.91 -17.49 2.50
CA ILE A 102 12.60 -16.59 1.57
C ILE A 102 14.08 -16.50 1.98
N PRO A 103 15.00 -17.06 1.18
CA PRO A 103 16.40 -17.22 1.57
C PRO A 103 17.20 -15.92 1.42
N TYR A 104 18.46 -15.96 1.88
CA TYR A 104 19.41 -14.84 1.80
C TYR A 104 19.38 -14.14 0.45
N ALA A 105 19.18 -12.82 0.48
CA ALA A 105 19.21 -11.94 -0.69
C ALA A 105 18.30 -12.35 -1.87
N CYS A 106 17.26 -13.17 -1.64
CA CYS A 106 16.42 -13.74 -2.70
C CYS A 106 15.91 -12.73 -3.73
N PHE A 107 15.46 -11.56 -3.27
CA PHE A 107 14.90 -10.47 -4.09
C PHE A 107 15.75 -9.20 -4.02
N LYS A 108 17.04 -9.32 -3.66
CA LYS A 108 17.95 -8.19 -3.54
C LYS A 108 18.01 -7.40 -4.85
N ALA A 109 17.77 -6.09 -4.79
CA ALA A 109 17.78 -5.18 -5.92
C ALA A 109 16.82 -5.56 -7.07
N SER A 110 15.84 -6.42 -6.81
CA SER A 110 14.80 -6.77 -7.78
C SER A 110 13.88 -5.58 -8.06
N LYS A 111 13.31 -5.56 -9.27
CA LYS A 111 12.27 -4.62 -9.69
C LYS A 111 11.01 -5.43 -9.98
N ILE A 112 10.33 -5.84 -8.92
CA ILE A 112 9.10 -6.61 -9.02
C ILE A 112 7.94 -5.72 -8.61
N LYS A 113 7.06 -5.34 -9.53
CA LYS A 113 5.97 -4.40 -9.19
C LYS A 113 5.05 -5.00 -8.13
N THR A 114 4.59 -6.23 -8.35
CA THR A 114 3.71 -6.94 -7.41
C THR A 114 4.32 -8.28 -7.03
N LEU A 115 4.63 -8.44 -5.74
CA LEU A 115 5.13 -9.68 -5.18
C LEU A 115 4.13 -10.21 -4.14
N GLN A 116 3.59 -11.40 -4.40
CA GLN A 116 2.71 -12.09 -3.46
C GLN A 116 3.49 -13.21 -2.77
N LEU A 117 3.51 -13.17 -1.44
CA LEU A 117 4.11 -14.19 -0.59
C LEU A 117 3.03 -15.15 -0.06
N PRO A 118 3.33 -16.45 0.10
CA PRO A 118 2.34 -17.43 0.51
C PRO A 118 2.05 -17.36 2.01
N SER A 119 0.86 -17.78 2.40
CA SER A 119 0.47 -17.90 3.81
C SER A 119 1.30 -18.93 4.58
N THR A 120 1.92 -19.90 3.88
CA THR A 120 2.82 -20.89 4.48
C THR A 120 4.21 -20.35 4.83
N LEU A 121 4.55 -19.10 4.46
CA LEU A 121 5.88 -18.54 4.68
C LEU A 121 6.19 -18.40 6.18
N LYS A 122 7.27 -19.01 6.66
CA LYS A 122 7.65 -18.99 8.09
C LYS A 122 8.85 -18.09 8.35
N THR A 123 9.82 -18.11 7.44
CA THR A 123 11.10 -17.43 7.63
C THR A 123 11.47 -16.55 6.45
N ILE A 124 12.07 -15.41 6.76
CA ILE A 124 12.73 -14.53 5.80
C ILE A 124 14.15 -14.36 6.32
N ASP A 125 15.13 -14.53 5.43
CA ASP A 125 16.54 -14.43 5.78
C ASP A 125 17.11 -13.04 5.43
N SER A 126 18.31 -12.78 5.93
CA SER A 126 18.98 -11.49 5.88
C SER A 126 19.07 -10.96 4.45
N ARG A 127 18.82 -9.66 4.32
CA ARG A 127 18.91 -8.92 3.04
C ARG A 127 17.97 -9.42 1.94
N ALA A 128 16.96 -10.24 2.24
CA ALA A 128 16.03 -10.80 1.27
C ALA A 128 15.46 -9.76 0.28
N PHE A 129 15.14 -8.56 0.75
CA PHE A 129 14.59 -7.44 -0.03
C PHE A 129 15.53 -6.23 -0.05
N GLU A 130 16.83 -6.41 0.18
CA GLU A 130 17.79 -5.31 0.18
C GLU A 130 17.75 -4.61 -1.19
N ARG A 131 17.51 -3.29 -1.22
CA ARG A 131 17.40 -2.48 -2.45
C ARG A 131 16.28 -2.90 -3.41
N ALA A 132 15.35 -3.75 -2.99
CA ALA A 132 14.22 -4.13 -3.81
C ALA A 132 13.33 -2.90 -4.12
N ALA A 133 12.78 -2.86 -5.32
CA ALA A 133 11.80 -1.88 -5.75
C ALA A 133 10.48 -2.61 -6.02
N ILE A 134 9.49 -2.41 -5.14
CA ILE A 134 8.20 -3.13 -5.15
C ILE A 134 7.07 -2.13 -4.90
N ASP A 135 5.94 -2.23 -5.59
CA ASP A 135 4.82 -1.34 -5.30
C ASP A 135 4.16 -1.73 -3.97
N THR A 136 3.67 -2.97 -3.88
CA THR A 136 2.99 -3.47 -2.69
C THR A 136 3.56 -4.82 -2.26
N LEU A 137 3.87 -4.92 -0.97
CA LEU A 137 4.34 -6.14 -0.34
C LEU A 137 3.66 -6.32 1.02
N ALA A 138 3.08 -7.49 1.24
CA ALA A 138 2.57 -7.90 2.55
C ALA A 138 3.43 -9.08 3.05
N ILE A 139 3.97 -8.94 4.26
CA ILE A 139 4.67 -10.02 4.94
C ILE A 139 3.62 -10.85 5.71
N PRO A 140 3.51 -12.17 5.46
CA PRO A 140 2.49 -13.03 6.06
C PRO A 140 2.57 -13.10 7.60
N GLU A 141 1.42 -13.25 8.25
CA GLU A 141 1.26 -13.27 9.72
C GLU A 141 2.08 -14.39 10.42
N SER A 142 2.44 -15.44 9.70
CA SER A 142 3.27 -16.55 10.18
C SER A 142 4.75 -16.19 10.36
N VAL A 143 5.21 -15.05 9.83
CA VAL A 143 6.59 -14.59 9.95
C VAL A 143 6.80 -13.84 11.26
N THR A 144 7.74 -14.29 12.10
CA THR A 144 7.91 -13.76 13.46
C THR A 144 9.04 -12.74 13.61
N ALA A 145 9.89 -12.56 12.60
CA ALA A 145 11.03 -11.64 12.68
C ALA A 145 11.37 -11.01 11.32
N ILE A 146 11.85 -9.76 11.37
CA ILE A 146 12.45 -9.08 10.22
C ILE A 146 13.97 -9.10 10.41
N PRO A 147 14.74 -9.84 9.61
CA PRO A 147 16.16 -10.07 9.85
C PRO A 147 17.04 -8.86 9.49
N GLU A 148 18.35 -8.99 9.74
CA GLU A 148 19.35 -7.97 9.42
C GLU A 148 19.23 -7.51 7.96
N GLY A 149 19.11 -6.20 7.78
CA GLY A 149 19.13 -5.57 6.47
C GLY A 149 18.04 -6.01 5.50
N CYS A 150 16.97 -6.66 5.98
CA CYS A 150 15.93 -7.27 5.14
C CYS A 150 15.42 -6.31 4.05
N PHE A 151 15.09 -5.07 4.42
CA PHE A 151 14.61 -4.00 3.54
C PHE A 151 15.61 -2.84 3.41
N ARG A 152 16.90 -3.09 3.66
CA ARG A 152 17.92 -2.04 3.61
C ARG A 152 17.92 -1.38 2.23
N LYS A 153 17.75 -0.06 2.18
CA LYS A 153 17.65 0.74 0.95
C LYS A 153 16.55 0.28 -0.02
N ALA A 154 15.55 -0.46 0.45
CA ALA A 154 14.39 -0.81 -0.35
C ALA A 154 13.57 0.43 -0.71
N LYS A 155 12.89 0.37 -1.84
CA LYS A 155 11.94 1.37 -2.33
C LYS A 155 10.59 0.69 -2.47
N ILE A 156 9.71 0.87 -1.50
CA ILE A 156 8.41 0.19 -1.47
C ILE A 156 7.31 1.22 -1.31
N LYS A 157 6.22 1.18 -2.10
CA LYS A 157 5.12 2.13 -1.85
C LYS A 157 4.36 1.75 -0.60
N THR A 158 3.97 0.47 -0.50
CA THR A 158 3.21 -0.03 0.64
C THR A 158 3.78 -1.34 1.16
N LEU A 159 4.19 -1.34 2.42
CA LEU A 159 4.67 -2.53 3.13
C LEU A 159 3.80 -2.79 4.36
N THR A 160 3.20 -3.97 4.43
CA THR A 160 2.48 -4.45 5.62
C THR A 160 3.32 -5.50 6.32
N LEU A 161 3.59 -5.30 7.61
CA LEU A 161 4.23 -6.29 8.47
C LEU A 161 3.19 -7.07 9.29
N PRO A 162 3.55 -8.27 9.79
CA PRO A 162 2.68 -9.09 10.62
C PRO A 162 2.21 -8.35 11.87
N SER A 163 1.05 -8.73 12.39
CA SER A 163 0.54 -8.23 13.66
C SER A 163 1.37 -8.67 14.86
N GLN A 164 2.04 -9.83 14.74
CA GLN A 164 2.87 -10.43 15.77
C GLN A 164 4.28 -10.66 15.24
N PHE A 165 5.20 -9.75 15.50
CA PHE A 165 6.63 -10.02 15.28
C PHE A 165 7.45 -9.61 16.52
N GLU A 166 8.54 -10.34 16.73
CA GLU A 166 9.34 -10.23 17.96
C GLU A 166 10.47 -9.23 17.83
N THR A 167 11.14 -9.19 16.68
CA THR A 167 12.38 -8.41 16.53
C THR A 167 12.48 -7.83 15.13
N ILE A 168 12.90 -6.56 15.07
CA ILE A 168 13.43 -5.94 13.86
C ILE A 168 14.94 -5.91 13.95
N GLY A 169 15.58 -6.60 13.02
CA GLY A 169 17.01 -6.82 12.95
C GLY A 169 17.81 -5.57 12.60
N ALA A 170 19.11 -5.62 12.86
CA ALA A 170 19.99 -4.47 12.65
C ALA A 170 19.92 -4.00 11.18
N ASN A 171 19.86 -2.68 10.98
CA ASN A 171 19.76 -2.06 9.66
C ASN A 171 18.57 -2.53 8.78
N ALA A 172 17.55 -3.20 9.35
CA ALA A 172 16.46 -3.82 8.56
C ALA A 172 15.82 -2.85 7.55
N PHE A 173 15.56 -1.61 7.95
CA PHE A 173 14.96 -0.55 7.14
C PHE A 173 15.94 0.59 6.85
N ARG A 174 17.24 0.37 7.04
CA ARG A 174 18.24 1.43 6.91
C ARG A 174 18.26 2.03 5.51
N GLY A 175 18.05 3.34 5.42
CA GLY A 175 18.04 4.10 4.17
C GLY A 175 16.91 3.69 3.22
N SER A 176 15.89 3.00 3.72
CA SER A 176 14.74 2.60 2.91
C SER A 176 13.77 3.77 2.74
N SER A 177 13.16 3.81 1.55
CA SER A 177 12.11 4.75 1.19
C SER A 177 10.84 3.96 1.05
N ILE A 178 10.04 3.93 2.11
CA ILE A 178 8.78 3.21 2.15
C ILE A 178 7.64 4.20 2.34
N ASP A 179 6.87 4.51 1.29
CA ASP A 179 5.88 5.60 1.35
C ASP A 179 4.90 5.36 2.50
N THR A 180 4.49 4.11 2.70
CA THR A 180 3.62 3.68 3.79
C THR A 180 4.04 2.32 4.34
N LEU A 181 4.44 2.30 5.62
CA LEU A 181 4.77 1.11 6.40
C LEU A 181 3.70 0.90 7.48
N TYR A 182 2.98 -0.23 7.41
CA TYR A 182 2.07 -0.65 8.47
C TYR A 182 2.73 -1.65 9.39
N ILE A 183 2.70 -1.33 10.69
CA ILE A 183 3.36 -2.12 11.71
C ILE A 183 2.56 -2.01 13.01
N LYS A 184 1.71 -3.02 13.29
CA LYS A 184 0.75 -2.97 14.40
C LYS A 184 1.45 -2.75 15.74
N ASP A 185 2.23 -3.72 16.18
CA ASP A 185 2.96 -3.67 17.44
C ASP A 185 4.43 -4.06 17.27
N VAL A 186 5.34 -3.39 17.98
CA VAL A 186 6.77 -3.70 17.95
C VAL A 186 7.27 -4.02 19.34
N LYS A 187 7.87 -5.20 19.52
CA LYS A 187 8.54 -5.54 20.78
C LYS A 187 9.91 -4.88 20.90
N GLN A 188 10.82 -5.10 19.94
CA GLN A 188 12.21 -4.66 20.03
C GLN A 188 12.82 -4.27 18.67
N PHE A 189 13.65 -3.22 18.68
CA PHE A 189 14.51 -2.81 17.55
C PHE A 189 15.97 -3.12 17.86
N GLN A 190 16.69 -3.63 16.87
CA GLN A 190 18.15 -3.69 16.92
C GLN A 190 18.78 -2.38 16.38
N LYS A 191 20.10 -2.29 16.49
CA LYS A 191 20.89 -1.12 16.10
C LYS A 191 20.59 -0.65 14.66
N ASP A 192 20.38 0.66 14.52
CA ASP A 192 20.20 1.34 13.24
C ASP A 192 19.03 0.79 12.37
N SER A 193 18.05 0.10 12.98
CA SER A 193 16.93 -0.54 12.26
C SER A 193 16.25 0.40 11.27
N PHE A 194 16.01 1.66 11.65
CA PHE A 194 15.35 2.69 10.84
C PHE A 194 16.25 3.89 10.52
N LYS A 195 17.58 3.73 10.63
CA LYS A 195 18.50 4.83 10.33
C LYS A 195 18.30 5.30 8.88
N ASP A 196 18.19 6.61 8.67
CA ASP A 196 17.95 7.22 7.35
C ASP A 196 16.63 6.75 6.68
N PHE A 197 15.64 6.25 7.43
CA PHE A 197 14.34 5.84 6.90
C PHE A 197 13.50 7.05 6.47
N THR A 198 12.83 6.94 5.31
CA THR A 198 11.90 7.95 4.81
C THR A 198 10.55 7.35 4.48
N GLY A 199 9.48 8.06 4.85
CA GLY A 199 8.09 7.68 4.62
C GLY A 199 7.24 7.70 5.89
N MET A 200 6.02 7.20 5.79
CA MET A 200 5.04 7.20 6.87
C MET A 200 4.93 5.82 7.51
N ILE A 201 4.96 5.77 8.83
CA ILE A 201 4.79 4.58 9.65
C ILE A 201 3.45 4.69 10.36
N PHE A 202 2.66 3.63 10.27
CA PHE A 202 1.36 3.52 10.93
C PHE A 202 1.41 2.39 11.95
N THR A 203 1.22 2.75 13.22
CA THR A 203 1.14 1.82 14.36
C THR A 203 -0.28 1.73 14.88
N ASN A 204 -0.58 0.79 15.78
CA ASN A 204 -1.92 0.69 16.38
C ASN A 204 -1.99 1.12 17.85
N ASN A 205 -0.87 1.53 18.43
CA ASN A 205 -0.79 1.89 19.84
C ASN A 205 0.30 2.93 20.12
N LYS A 206 0.14 3.62 21.25
CA LYS A 206 1.05 4.68 21.72
C LYS A 206 2.44 4.13 22.07
N GLU A 207 2.52 2.96 22.69
CA GLU A 207 3.80 2.36 23.09
C GLU A 207 4.72 2.12 21.88
N SER A 208 4.17 1.55 20.81
CA SER A 208 4.87 1.35 19.55
C SER A 208 5.28 2.68 18.91
N LYS A 209 4.41 3.69 18.93
CA LYS A 209 4.76 5.02 18.45
C LYS A 209 5.95 5.60 19.21
N ASP A 210 5.90 5.59 20.54
CA ASP A 210 6.97 6.11 21.41
C ASP A 210 8.30 5.39 21.13
N LYS A 211 8.29 4.06 20.92
CA LYS A 211 9.48 3.30 20.50
C LYS A 211 10.09 3.80 19.20
N PHE A 212 9.28 4.15 18.19
CA PHE A 212 9.80 4.72 16.95
C PHE A 212 10.42 6.09 17.16
N LEU A 213 9.83 6.93 18.01
CA LEU A 213 10.40 8.24 18.34
C LEU A 213 11.75 8.09 19.06
N ASP A 214 11.85 7.14 20.01
CA ASP A 214 13.10 6.79 20.70
C ASP A 214 14.16 6.23 19.73
N ALA A 215 13.73 5.57 18.66
CA ALA A 215 14.59 5.11 17.57
C ALA A 215 15.05 6.24 16.62
N GLY A 216 14.64 7.49 16.88
CA GLY A 216 15.08 8.69 16.16
C GLY A 216 14.18 9.11 14.99
N LEU A 217 13.00 8.51 14.83
CA LEU A 217 12.02 8.93 13.82
C LEU A 217 11.30 10.20 14.25
N GLN A 218 10.92 11.03 13.28
CA GLN A 218 10.19 12.26 13.56
C GLN A 218 8.72 11.97 13.89
N SER A 219 8.11 12.77 14.76
CA SER A 219 6.69 12.63 15.15
C SER A 219 5.72 12.79 13.97
N THR A 220 6.13 13.49 12.91
CA THR A 220 5.37 13.63 11.66
C THR A 220 5.42 12.38 10.78
N GLN A 221 6.37 11.46 11.02
CA GLN A 221 6.50 10.22 10.26
C GLN A 221 5.73 9.06 10.90
N VAL A 222 5.36 9.14 12.17
CA VAL A 222 4.77 8.01 12.92
C VAL A 222 3.38 8.36 13.40
N VAL A 223 2.39 7.64 12.88
CA VAL A 223 0.96 7.85 13.12
C VAL A 223 0.43 6.71 13.96
N ASN A 224 -0.13 7.02 15.12
CA ASN A 224 -0.84 6.04 15.94
C ASN A 224 -2.29 5.93 15.47
N LEU A 225 -2.66 4.78 14.90
CA LEU A 225 -3.99 4.54 14.37
C LEU A 225 -5.11 4.48 15.44
N ALA A 226 -4.75 4.30 16.71
CA ALA A 226 -5.71 4.41 17.82
C ALA A 226 -6.08 5.87 18.14
N GLU A 227 -5.28 6.84 17.69
CA GLU A 227 -5.51 8.26 17.94
C GLU A 227 -6.20 8.92 16.74
N ARG A 228 -7.51 9.13 16.86
CA ARG A 228 -8.37 9.65 15.77
C ARG A 228 -7.86 10.94 15.12
N GLU A 229 -7.30 11.86 15.90
CA GLU A 229 -6.78 13.12 15.38
C GLU A 229 -5.52 12.92 14.51
N GLU A 230 -4.67 11.96 14.87
CA GLU A 230 -3.47 11.63 14.11
C GLU A 230 -3.82 10.91 12.82
N CYS A 231 -4.75 9.94 12.88
CA CYS A 231 -5.33 9.32 11.69
C CYS A 231 -5.84 10.39 10.74
N PHE A 232 -6.69 11.30 11.24
CA PHE A 232 -7.28 12.34 10.43
C PHE A 232 -6.23 13.19 9.72
N LYS A 233 -5.19 13.65 10.44
CA LYS A 233 -4.08 14.42 9.86
C LYS A 233 -3.31 13.64 8.79
N ALA A 234 -3.10 12.34 8.99
CA ALA A 234 -2.40 11.47 8.04
C ALA A 234 -3.23 11.13 6.77
N LEU A 235 -4.56 11.23 6.86
CA LEU A 235 -5.47 11.04 5.74
C LEU A 235 -5.70 12.33 4.93
N ILE A 236 -5.25 13.50 5.41
CA ILE A 236 -5.33 14.76 4.65
C ILE A 236 -4.57 14.60 3.33
N GLY A 237 -5.25 14.91 2.22
CA GLY A 237 -4.71 14.79 0.86
C GLY A 237 -4.85 13.41 0.21
N LYS A 238 -5.29 12.38 0.94
CA LYS A 238 -5.64 11.07 0.37
C LYS A 238 -7.08 11.05 -0.15
N THR A 239 -7.32 10.34 -1.24
CA THR A 239 -8.66 10.07 -1.79
C THR A 239 -9.42 9.04 -0.97
N PHE A 240 -10.74 9.03 -1.05
CA PHE A 240 -11.56 8.01 -0.37
C PHE A 240 -11.24 6.59 -0.86
N THR A 241 -10.92 6.40 -2.14
CA THR A 241 -10.48 5.09 -2.65
C THR A 241 -9.20 4.61 -1.96
N GLU A 242 -8.21 5.49 -1.79
CA GLU A 242 -6.99 5.17 -1.04
C GLU A 242 -7.29 4.88 0.43
N ILE A 243 -8.20 5.64 1.06
CA ILE A 243 -8.63 5.41 2.45
C ILE A 243 -9.33 4.05 2.61
N ARG A 244 -10.23 3.68 1.67
CA ARG A 244 -10.90 2.37 1.71
C ARG A 244 -9.94 1.21 1.49
N GLN A 245 -8.95 1.38 0.62
CA GLN A 245 -7.90 0.40 0.43
C GLN A 245 -7.04 0.26 1.70
N LEU A 246 -6.66 1.39 2.32
CA LEU A 246 -6.04 1.47 3.65
C LEU A 246 -6.85 0.70 4.70
N GLU A 247 -8.15 0.96 4.82
CA GLU A 247 -9.05 0.29 5.77
C GLU A 247 -9.09 -1.22 5.55
N LYS A 248 -9.20 -1.65 4.29
CA LYS A 248 -9.18 -3.07 3.91
C LYS A 248 -7.85 -3.73 4.26
N ASP A 249 -6.74 -3.10 3.92
CA ASP A 249 -5.38 -3.62 4.17
C ASP A 249 -5.06 -3.69 5.66
N LEU A 250 -5.65 -2.79 6.45
CA LEU A 250 -5.45 -2.71 7.88
C LEU A 250 -6.42 -3.57 8.70
N GLU A 251 -7.49 -4.07 8.08
CA GLU A 251 -8.67 -4.61 8.78
C GLU A 251 -9.21 -3.63 9.84
N LEU A 252 -9.09 -2.34 9.56
CA LEU A 252 -9.54 -1.26 10.44
C LEU A 252 -10.66 -0.49 9.77
N ASN A 253 -11.49 0.13 10.60
CA ASN A 253 -12.45 1.13 10.15
C ASN A 253 -11.94 2.51 10.56
N LEU A 254 -11.03 3.06 9.74
CA LEU A 254 -10.35 4.35 10.01
C LEU A 254 -11.36 5.50 10.04
N LEU A 255 -12.41 5.38 9.23
CA LEU A 255 -13.59 6.23 9.25
C LEU A 255 -14.75 5.37 9.80
N ASP A 256 -14.79 5.15 11.12
CA ASP A 256 -15.79 4.24 11.69
C ASP A 256 -17.23 4.59 11.28
N LYS A 257 -18.16 3.63 11.36
CA LYS A 257 -19.56 3.85 10.96
C LYS A 257 -20.18 5.02 11.69
N ASP A 258 -19.78 5.31 12.93
CA ASP A 258 -20.19 6.45 13.74
C ASP A 258 -19.53 7.75 13.27
N TYR A 259 -18.29 7.76 12.78
CA TYR A 259 -17.57 8.90 12.19
C TYR A 259 -18.05 9.22 10.76
N LEU A 260 -18.27 8.19 9.94
CA LEU A 260 -18.99 8.28 8.67
C LEU A 260 -20.43 8.65 8.88
N THR A 261 -21.13 8.09 9.86
CA THR A 261 -22.48 8.51 10.26
C THR A 261 -22.47 9.93 10.83
N LYS A 262 -21.41 10.37 11.52
CA LYS A 262 -21.22 11.78 11.90
C LYS A 262 -20.95 12.67 10.67
N LEU A 263 -20.32 12.14 9.62
CA LEU A 263 -20.12 12.80 8.33
C LEU A 263 -21.35 12.72 7.39
N GLU A 264 -22.20 11.69 7.51
CA GLU A 264 -23.32 11.30 6.63
C GLU A 264 -24.70 11.69 7.23
N GLN A 265 -24.90 11.51 8.54
CA GLN A 265 -26.08 11.95 9.33
C GLN A 265 -25.91 13.35 9.96
N GLY A 266 -24.76 14.01 9.75
CA GLY A 266 -24.54 15.39 10.19
C GLY A 266 -24.31 15.52 11.70
N VAL A 267 -23.04 15.50 12.12
CA VAL A 267 -22.64 15.77 13.51
C VAL A 267 -21.50 16.78 13.55
N HIS A 268 -21.83 17.92 14.15
CA HIS A 268 -21.00 18.73 15.06
C HIS A 268 -19.47 18.59 14.93
N ILE A 269 -18.93 19.09 13.83
CA ILE A 269 -17.81 20.02 13.92
C ILE A 269 -18.46 21.40 13.94
N GLU A 270 -18.11 22.26 14.89
CA GLU A 270 -18.68 23.60 15.00
C GLU A 270 -18.72 24.28 13.61
N GLY A 271 -19.96 24.45 13.12
CA GLY A 271 -20.25 25.23 11.93
C GLY A 271 -20.20 24.54 10.58
N LEU A 272 -20.55 23.25 10.40
CA LEU A 272 -20.55 22.61 9.06
C LEU A 272 -21.65 21.54 8.74
N ASN A 273 -22.77 21.91 8.06
CA ASN A 273 -23.84 21.08 7.42
C ASN A 273 -23.95 20.96 5.84
N VAL A 274 -23.76 19.79 5.18
CA VAL A 274 -24.19 19.54 3.76
C VAL A 274 -24.48 18.06 3.42
N PRO A 275 -25.62 17.73 2.75
CA PRO A 275 -25.93 16.37 2.28
C PRO A 275 -25.74 16.12 0.75
N ASN A 276 -25.56 14.84 0.37
CA ASN A 276 -25.72 14.23 -0.97
C ASN A 276 -24.67 14.49 -2.09
N VAL A 277 -23.41 14.07 -1.89
CA VAL A 277 -22.38 14.04 -2.95
C VAL A 277 -21.57 12.73 -2.87
N SER A 278 -21.23 12.11 -4.00
CA SER A 278 -20.28 10.96 -4.06
C SER A 278 -18.85 11.49 -3.96
N PHE A 279 -18.02 10.87 -3.11
CA PHE A 279 -16.68 11.36 -2.73
C PHE A 279 -15.52 10.48 -3.23
N ASP A 280 -15.78 9.47 -4.05
CA ASP A 280 -14.84 8.35 -4.27
C ASP A 280 -13.48 8.77 -4.87
N HIS A 281 -13.45 9.90 -5.58
CA HIS A 281 -12.26 10.47 -6.20
C HIS A 281 -11.78 11.78 -5.58
N LEU A 282 -12.50 12.30 -4.58
CA LEU A 282 -12.11 13.53 -3.87
C LEU A 282 -11.12 13.18 -2.76
N THR A 283 -10.15 14.05 -2.55
CA THR A 283 -9.33 13.99 -1.34
C THR A 283 -10.17 14.32 -0.11
N LEU A 284 -9.78 13.81 1.06
CA LEU A 284 -10.45 14.13 2.32
C LEU A 284 -10.52 15.64 2.57
N GLU A 285 -9.47 16.37 2.19
CA GLU A 285 -9.41 17.83 2.31
C GLU A 285 -10.39 18.54 1.37
N GLU A 286 -10.50 18.09 0.11
CA GLU A 286 -11.45 18.65 -0.85
C GLU A 286 -12.89 18.38 -0.43
N ALA A 287 -13.19 17.18 0.06
CA ALA A 287 -14.50 16.83 0.59
C ALA A 287 -14.89 17.75 1.77
N VAL A 288 -13.94 18.02 2.69
CA VAL A 288 -14.14 18.95 3.80
C VAL A 288 -14.34 20.39 3.31
N LYS A 289 -13.53 20.86 2.35
CA LYS A 289 -13.65 22.21 1.76
C LYS A 289 -14.94 22.42 0.96
N LEU A 290 -15.36 21.42 0.17
CA LEU A 290 -16.64 21.43 -0.55
C LEU A 290 -17.81 21.53 0.42
N LYS A 291 -17.73 20.80 1.54
CA LYS A 291 -18.71 20.93 2.61
C LYS A 291 -18.70 22.37 3.16
N LEU A 292 -17.56 22.88 3.64
CA LEU A 292 -17.37 24.28 4.07
C LEU A 292 -18.05 25.32 3.17
N LYS A 293 -17.88 25.19 1.86
CA LYS A 293 -18.51 26.11 0.90
C LYS A 293 -20.02 26.04 0.90
N VAL A 294 -20.63 24.86 0.82
CA VAL A 294 -22.10 24.75 0.77
C VAL A 294 -22.73 25.16 2.11
N ILE A 295 -22.02 24.99 3.23
CA ILE A 295 -22.50 25.44 4.54
C ILE A 295 -22.58 26.94 4.62
N ASN A 296 -21.49 27.59 4.22
CA ASN A 296 -21.45 29.04 4.18
C ASN A 296 -22.48 29.58 3.18
N ALA A 297 -22.73 28.90 2.06
CA ALA A 297 -23.81 29.23 1.13
C ALA A 297 -25.21 29.08 1.76
N SER A 298 -25.46 28.02 2.54
CA SER A 298 -26.74 27.83 3.25
C SER A 298 -26.97 28.89 4.34
N LYS A 299 -25.92 29.28 5.05
CA LYS A 299 -25.96 30.36 6.06
C LYS A 299 -26.16 31.73 5.40
N ALA A 300 -25.56 31.96 4.24
CA ALA A 300 -25.77 33.17 3.45
C ALA A 300 -27.20 33.27 2.89
N SER A 301 -27.79 32.15 2.44
CA SER A 301 -29.18 32.10 1.99
C SER A 301 -30.18 32.44 3.11
N ASN A 302 -29.91 31.98 4.34
CA ASN A 302 -30.71 32.33 5.53
C ASN A 302 -30.57 33.80 5.96
N HIS A 303 -29.54 34.51 5.50
CA HIS A 303 -29.37 35.95 5.73
C HIS A 303 -30.03 36.82 4.65
N ILE A 304 -30.41 36.26 3.50
CA ILE A 304 -31.06 37.01 2.41
C ILE A 304 -32.59 37.15 2.63
N THR A 305 -33.20 36.41 3.54
CA THR A 305 -34.63 36.51 3.88
C THR A 305 -35.02 37.65 4.85
N MET A 306 -34.11 38.57 5.21
CA MET A 306 -34.40 39.67 6.14
C MET A 306 -34.35 41.10 5.56
N PHE A 307 -34.03 41.29 4.27
CA PHE A 307 -34.02 42.63 3.66
C PHE A 307 -34.56 42.63 2.22
N ASN A 308 -35.87 42.85 2.07
CA ASN A 308 -36.48 43.80 1.12
C ASN A 308 -38.03 43.75 1.20
N GLN A 309 -38.61 44.81 1.78
CA GLN A 309 -40.02 45.19 1.68
C GLN A 309 -40.37 45.72 0.26
N PRO A 310 -41.61 46.16 0.01
CA PRO A 310 -41.73 47.61 -0.09
C PRO A 310 -43.00 48.23 0.51
N SER A 311 -42.74 49.37 1.15
CA SER A 311 -43.63 50.51 1.36
C SER A 311 -44.35 50.90 0.06
N SER A 312 -45.65 51.20 0.16
CA SER A 312 -46.37 51.95 -0.87
C SER A 312 -47.03 53.17 -0.22
N GLU A 313 -46.37 54.32 -0.36
CA GLU A 313 -47.03 55.63 -0.33
C GLU A 313 -47.33 56.00 -1.79
N ILE A 314 -48.62 56.15 -2.10
CA ILE A 314 -49.09 57.00 -3.19
C ILE A 314 -49.86 58.13 -2.54
N ASP A 315 -49.22 59.30 -2.58
CA ASP A 315 -49.73 60.64 -2.35
C ASP A 315 -51.00 60.92 -3.17
N LYS A 316 -52.10 61.33 -2.52
CA LYS A 316 -53.08 62.30 -3.02
C LYS A 316 -53.77 63.07 -1.87
N THR A 317 -53.39 64.34 -1.72
CA THR A 317 -54.23 65.54 -1.48
C THR A 317 -55.05 65.69 -0.17
N GLN A 318 -54.70 66.73 0.62
CA GLN A 318 -55.53 67.47 1.60
C GLN A 318 -56.67 68.30 0.92
N PRO A 319 -57.64 68.98 1.63
CA PRO A 319 -57.72 69.31 3.07
C PRO A 319 -59.12 69.13 3.76
N GLU A 320 -59.11 69.36 5.08
CA GLU A 320 -60.18 69.71 6.05
C GLU A 320 -61.63 69.94 5.57
N SER A 321 -62.62 69.36 6.26
CA SER A 321 -63.70 70.12 6.91
C SER A 321 -64.60 69.24 7.81
N SER A 322 -65.21 69.93 8.76
CA SER A 322 -66.07 69.53 9.86
C SER A 322 -67.51 69.22 9.48
N ARG A 323 -68.18 68.32 10.23
CA ARG A 323 -69.57 68.40 10.78
C ARG A 323 -70.28 67.05 10.88
N GLU A 324 -70.68 66.72 12.11
CA GLU A 324 -72.07 66.51 12.57
C GLU A 324 -73.14 65.79 11.71
N LYS A 325 -73.96 64.98 12.44
CA LYS A 325 -75.35 64.50 12.21
C LYS A 325 -75.50 63.16 11.44
N LYS A 326 -75.97 62.10 12.12
CA LYS A 326 -77.37 61.71 12.47
C LYS A 326 -78.15 61.09 11.30
N THR A 327 -78.97 60.08 11.66
CA THR A 327 -80.03 59.36 10.92
C THR A 327 -79.55 58.36 9.86
N LYS A 328 -80.05 57.13 9.78
CA LYS A 328 -81.34 56.55 10.19
C LYS A 328 -81.16 55.06 10.51
#